data_AF-A0A4Q2KSZ7-F1
#
_entry.id   AF-A0A4Q2KSZ7-F1
#
_cell.length_a   1.000
_cell.length_b   1.000
_cell.length_c   1.000
_cell.angle_alpha   90.00
_cell.angle_beta   90.00
_cell.angle_gamma   90.00
#
_symmetry.space_group_name_H-M   'P 1'
#
loop_
_entity.id
_entity.type
_entity.pdbx_description
1 polymer ?
#
loop_
_entity_poly.entity_id
_entity_poly.type
_entity_poly.pdbx_seq_one_letter_code
_entity_poly.pdbx_strand_id
1 'polypeptide(L)'
;MANILYDKDYDEVDYIGEKERKKYLSPISVINLKKTPGGGTANNSEIDKFAKADREFIKKQLKIYDPDIIICGGTGDMLIESVLNLDNNNWIFLSNYLSYLIYKNKLIVKTYHPDSRISKKDLFENVALPIKDILKNKK
;
A
#
# COMPACT_ATOMS: atom_id res chain seq x y z
N MET A 1 0.09 -8.67 -5.26
CA MET A 1 0.96 -8.01 -6.24
C MET A 1 1.05 -8.77 -7.56
N ALA A 2 1.40 -10.07 -7.56
CA ALA A 2 1.43 -10.88 -8.78
C ALA A 2 0.09 -10.84 -9.57
N ASN A 3 -1.04 -10.91 -8.87
CA ASN A 3 -2.37 -10.71 -9.45
C ASN A 3 -2.58 -9.34 -10.11
N ILE A 4 -2.19 -8.26 -9.43
CA ILE A 4 -2.39 -6.88 -9.88
C ILE A 4 -1.57 -6.59 -11.15
N LEU A 5 -0.33 -7.09 -11.22
CA LEU A 5 0.63 -6.73 -12.27
C LEU A 5 0.72 -7.76 -13.41
N TYR A 6 0.46 -9.04 -13.12
CA TYR A 6 0.70 -10.15 -14.04
C TYR A 6 -0.53 -11.05 -14.23
N ASP A 7 -1.70 -10.59 -13.77
CA ASP A 7 -2.99 -11.28 -13.94
C ASP A 7 -3.03 -12.70 -13.34
N LYS A 8 -2.22 -12.97 -12.32
CA LYS A 8 -2.12 -14.29 -11.70
C LYS A 8 -3.24 -14.59 -10.71
N ASP A 9 -3.76 -15.81 -10.77
CA ASP A 9 -4.75 -16.32 -9.83
C ASP A 9 -4.09 -16.82 -8.53
N TYR A 10 -4.90 -17.04 -7.49
CA TYR A 10 -4.40 -17.42 -6.16
C TYR A 10 -3.57 -18.72 -6.23
N ASP A 11 -4.09 -19.74 -6.90
CA ASP A 11 -3.45 -21.05 -7.00
C ASP A 11 -2.11 -21.00 -7.76
N GLU A 12 -1.94 -20.02 -8.66
CA GLU A 12 -0.67 -19.80 -9.37
C GLU A 12 0.40 -19.13 -8.48
N VAL A 13 0.01 -18.55 -7.34
CA VAL A 13 0.90 -17.73 -6.50
C VAL A 13 1.00 -18.18 -5.05
N ASP A 14 0.16 -19.12 -4.60
CA ASP A 14 0.19 -19.62 -3.22
C ASP A 14 1.54 -20.28 -2.89
N TYR A 15 2.10 -20.98 -3.88
CA TYR A 15 3.44 -21.55 -3.82
C TYR A 15 4.27 -21.19 -5.06
N ILE A 16 5.23 -20.30 -4.89
CA ILE A 16 6.12 -19.83 -5.97
C ILE A 16 7.59 -19.90 -5.57
N GLY A 17 8.45 -20.19 -6.55
CA GLY A 17 9.88 -20.26 -6.40
C GLY A 17 10.56 -18.90 -6.28
N GLU A 18 11.87 -18.91 -6.06
CA GLU A 18 12.67 -17.70 -5.92
C GLU A 18 12.66 -16.83 -7.19
N LYS A 19 12.69 -17.48 -8.36
CA LYS A 19 12.70 -16.81 -9.67
C LYS A 19 11.42 -15.98 -9.86
N GLU A 20 10.28 -16.57 -9.55
CA GLU A 20 8.97 -15.93 -9.61
C GLU A 20 8.87 -14.80 -8.60
N ARG A 21 9.32 -15.00 -7.35
CA ARG A 21 9.35 -13.93 -6.34
C ARG A 21 10.18 -12.73 -6.81
N LYS A 22 11.39 -12.96 -7.33
CA LYS A 22 12.24 -11.89 -7.89
C LYS A 22 11.52 -11.15 -9.02
N LYS A 23 10.90 -11.87 -9.95
CA LYS A 23 10.11 -11.29 -11.04
C LYS A 23 8.97 -10.42 -10.51
N TYR A 24 8.15 -10.96 -9.61
CA TYR A 24 6.93 -10.28 -9.14
C TYR A 24 7.19 -9.12 -8.17
N LEU A 25 8.32 -9.13 -7.46
CA LEU A 25 8.72 -8.06 -6.55
C LEU A 25 9.58 -6.98 -7.20
N SER A 26 10.23 -7.26 -8.34
CA SER A 26 11.08 -6.30 -9.05
C SER A 26 10.44 -4.92 -9.32
N PRO A 27 9.15 -4.78 -9.65
CA PRO A 27 8.55 -3.47 -9.90
C PRO A 27 8.08 -2.74 -8.62
N ILE A 28 8.40 -3.26 -7.43
CA ILE A 28 7.88 -2.76 -6.16
C ILE A 28 8.99 -2.03 -5.39
N SER A 29 8.65 -0.85 -4.87
CA SER A 29 9.47 -0.14 -3.89
C SER A 29 8.75 -0.10 -2.54
N VAL A 30 9.50 -0.20 -1.45
CA VAL A 30 8.97 -0.13 -0.08
C VAL A 30 9.48 1.13 0.59
N ILE A 31 8.56 1.93 1.12
CA ILE A 31 8.87 3.14 1.89
C ILE A 31 8.25 3.00 3.28
N ASN A 32 9.05 3.21 4.32
CA ASN A 32 8.54 3.33 5.70
C ASN A 32 8.32 4.81 6.03
N LEU A 33 7.23 5.17 6.71
CA LEU A 33 7.04 6.54 7.20
C LEU A 33 8.02 6.88 8.35
N LYS A 34 8.32 5.90 9.20
CA LYS A 34 9.37 5.95 10.22
C LYS A 34 10.61 5.21 9.71
N LYS A 35 11.79 5.84 9.72
CA LYS A 35 13.03 5.24 9.22
C LYS A 35 13.85 4.51 10.30
N THR A 36 13.51 4.71 11.56
CA THR A 36 14.17 4.05 12.69
C THR A 36 13.45 2.74 13.04
N PRO A 37 14.21 1.70 13.46
CA PRO A 37 13.60 0.47 13.92
C PRO A 37 12.71 0.72 15.15
N GLY A 38 11.67 -0.12 15.31
CA GLY A 38 10.77 -0.11 16.46
C GLY A 38 10.76 -1.45 17.19
N GLY A 39 9.97 -1.54 18.25
CA GLY A 39 9.62 -2.81 18.88
C GLY A 39 8.52 -3.56 18.12
N GLY A 40 8.00 -4.64 18.70
CA GLY A 40 6.94 -5.47 18.09
C GLY A 40 5.56 -4.79 17.99
N THR A 41 5.40 -3.56 18.48
CA THR A 41 4.15 -2.80 18.43
C THR A 41 4.37 -1.45 17.77
N ALA A 42 3.52 -1.12 16.80
CA ALA A 42 3.52 0.20 16.16
C ALA A 42 2.90 1.25 17.09
N ASN A 43 3.60 2.37 17.29
CA ASN A 43 3.05 3.55 17.96
C ASN A 43 2.62 4.58 16.89
N ASN A 44 1.31 4.69 16.68
CA ASN A 44 0.75 5.58 15.64
C ASN A 44 1.12 7.05 15.85
N SER A 45 1.17 7.53 17.09
CA SER A 45 1.58 8.92 17.39
C SER A 45 3.06 9.14 17.04
N GLU A 46 3.91 8.15 17.30
CA GLU A 46 5.33 8.23 16.95
C GLU A 46 5.52 8.22 15.43
N ILE A 47 4.84 7.31 14.71
CA ILE A 47 4.91 7.23 13.25
C ILE A 47 4.43 8.55 12.62
N ASP A 48 3.33 9.11 13.11
CA ASP A 48 2.82 10.38 12.61
C ASP A 48 3.79 11.54 12.84
N LYS A 49 4.48 11.59 13.99
CA LYS A 49 5.54 12.57 14.25
C LYS A 49 6.67 12.45 13.22
N PHE A 50 7.14 11.23 12.93
CA PHE A 50 8.16 11.02 11.89
C PHE A 50 7.64 11.37 10.49
N ALA A 51 6.39 11.01 10.16
CA ALA A 51 5.78 11.35 8.87
C ALA A 51 5.71 12.87 8.65
N LYS A 52 5.41 13.64 9.69
CA LYS A 52 5.42 15.11 9.66
C LYS A 52 6.83 15.68 9.55
N ALA A 53 7.77 15.18 10.35
CA ALA A 53 9.15 15.66 10.36
C ALA A 53 9.88 15.38 9.03
N ASP A 54 9.72 14.17 8.48
CA ASP A 54 10.39 13.71 7.27
C ASP A 54 9.55 13.93 6.00
N ARG A 55 8.44 14.65 6.11
CA ARG A 55 7.46 14.90 5.04
C ARG A 55 8.07 15.19 3.68
N GLU A 56 8.97 16.17 3.61
CA GLU A 56 9.55 16.61 2.34
C GLU A 56 10.50 15.55 1.74
N PHE A 57 11.18 14.77 2.58
CA PHE A 57 11.95 13.61 2.12
C PHE A 57 11.04 12.50 1.59
N ILE A 58 9.93 12.21 2.27
CA ILE A 58 8.95 11.20 1.82
C ILE A 58 8.34 11.63 0.48
N LYS A 59 7.93 12.90 0.33
CA LYS A 59 7.47 13.43 -0.97
C LYS A 59 8.53 13.30 -2.06
N LYS A 60 9.81 13.55 -1.74
CA LYS A 60 10.91 13.35 -2.67
C LYS A 60 11.04 11.88 -3.09
N GLN A 61 10.90 10.94 -2.16
CA GLN A 61 10.86 9.50 -2.48
C GLN A 61 9.70 9.17 -3.42
N LEU A 62 8.48 9.64 -3.11
CA LEU A 62 7.31 9.45 -3.98
C LEU A 62 7.51 10.02 -5.37
N LYS A 63 8.22 11.15 -5.49
CA LYS A 63 8.56 11.75 -6.78
C LYS A 63 9.62 10.96 -7.55
N ILE A 64 10.61 10.38 -6.86
CA ILE A 64 11.69 9.59 -7.48
C ILE A 64 11.15 8.25 -7.99
N TYR A 65 10.36 7.55 -7.17
CA TYR A 65 9.81 6.25 -7.54
C TYR A 65 8.61 6.36 -8.48
N ASP A 66 7.93 7.52 -8.48
CA ASP A 66 6.78 7.85 -9.31
C ASP A 66 5.73 6.73 -9.46
N PRO A 67 5.26 6.11 -8.36
CA PRO A 67 4.46 4.89 -8.46
C PRO A 67 3.07 5.16 -9.07
N ASP A 68 2.56 4.21 -9.86
CA ASP A 68 1.16 4.23 -10.30
C ASP A 68 0.18 3.92 -9.16
N ILE A 69 0.62 3.09 -8.22
CA ILE A 69 -0.15 2.58 -7.09
C ILE A 69 0.66 2.71 -5.81
N ILE A 70 0.05 3.27 -4.76
CA ILE A 70 0.61 3.33 -3.41
C ILE A 70 -0.28 2.49 -2.50
N ILE A 71 0.29 1.44 -1.89
CA ILE A 71 -0.42 0.55 -0.96
C ILE A 71 0.09 0.81 0.46
N CYS A 72 -0.79 1.29 1.33
CA CYS A 72 -0.48 1.64 2.70
C CYS A 72 -1.00 0.55 3.65
N GLY A 73 -0.10 -0.20 4.28
CA GLY A 73 -0.46 -1.16 5.31
C GLY A 73 -0.56 -0.48 6.68
N GLY A 74 -1.79 -0.18 7.12
CA GLY A 74 -2.05 0.40 8.44
C GLY A 74 -1.65 1.88 8.63
N THR A 75 -1.19 2.58 7.60
CA THR A 75 -0.64 3.95 7.70
C THR A 75 -1.18 4.92 6.64
N GLY A 76 -2.27 4.56 5.95
CA GLY A 76 -2.83 5.35 4.85
C GLY A 76 -3.24 6.76 5.28
N ASP A 77 -3.95 6.88 6.40
CA ASP A 77 -4.43 8.18 6.92
C ASP A 77 -3.25 9.13 7.20
N MET A 78 -2.19 8.63 7.83
CA MET A 78 -0.96 9.40 8.08
C MET A 78 -0.26 9.83 6.79
N LEU A 79 -0.20 8.95 5.77
CA LEU A 79 0.37 9.33 4.49
C LEU A 79 -0.39 10.51 3.88
N ILE A 80 -1.72 10.43 3.84
CA ILE A 80 -2.50 11.43 3.13
C ILE A 80 -2.59 12.74 3.90
N GLU A 81 -2.78 12.71 5.22
CA GLU A 81 -2.89 13.91 6.05
C GLU A 81 -1.51 14.56 6.27
N SER A 82 -0.57 13.80 6.83
CA SER A 82 0.70 14.35 7.33
C SER A 82 1.74 14.56 6.24
N VAL A 83 1.69 13.78 5.15
CA VAL A 83 2.64 13.93 4.03
C VAL A 83 2.00 14.72 2.88
N LEU A 84 0.85 14.27 2.39
CA LEU A 84 0.23 14.82 1.17
C LEU A 84 -0.68 16.05 1.41
N ASN A 85 -1.00 16.39 2.67
CA ASN A 85 -1.97 17.43 3.04
C ASN A 85 -3.33 17.24 2.39
N LEU A 86 -3.87 16.03 2.46
CA LEU A 86 -5.21 15.69 2.01
C LEU A 86 -6.10 15.39 3.22
N ASP A 87 -7.40 15.64 3.07
CA ASP A 87 -8.39 15.31 4.08
C ASP A 87 -8.70 13.81 4.09
N ASN A 88 -8.86 13.21 5.27
CA ASN A 88 -9.28 11.81 5.43
C ASN A 88 -10.67 11.51 4.86
N ASN A 89 -11.53 12.51 4.69
CA ASN A 89 -12.83 12.37 4.02
C ASN A 89 -12.70 12.06 2.51
N ASN A 90 -11.50 12.16 1.93
CA ASN A 90 -11.26 11.80 0.53
C ASN A 90 -11.23 10.28 0.28
N TRP A 91 -11.21 9.45 1.33
CA TRP A 91 -11.26 8.01 1.16
C TRP A 91 -12.62 7.55 0.62
N ILE A 92 -12.59 6.81 -0.48
CA ILE A 92 -13.71 6.00 -0.93
C ILE A 92 -13.63 4.67 -0.18
N PHE A 93 -14.61 4.44 0.69
CA PHE A 93 -14.76 3.18 1.41
C PHE A 93 -15.27 2.09 0.45
N LEU A 94 -14.53 0.99 0.35
CA LEU A 94 -14.97 -0.18 -0.43
C LEU A 94 -15.41 -1.32 0.50
N SER A 95 -14.64 -1.56 1.55
CA SER A 95 -14.93 -2.56 2.58
C SER A 95 -14.22 -2.22 3.88
N ASN A 96 -14.50 -3.00 4.94
CA ASN A 96 -13.81 -2.88 6.23
C ASN A 96 -12.28 -2.99 6.13
N TYR A 97 -11.75 -3.48 5.00
CA TYR A 97 -10.36 -3.86 4.82
C TYR A 97 -9.65 -3.06 3.73
N LEU A 98 -10.43 -2.29 2.95
CA LEU A 98 -9.91 -1.53 1.84
C LEU A 98 -10.68 -0.23 1.67
N SER A 99 -9.93 0.86 1.68
CA SER A 99 -10.40 2.13 1.13
C SER A 99 -9.35 2.65 0.16
N TYR A 100 -9.79 3.46 -0.80
CA TYR A 100 -8.89 3.99 -1.80
C TYR A 100 -9.24 5.44 -2.15
N LEU A 101 -8.31 6.13 -2.78
CA LEU A 101 -8.55 7.41 -3.42
C LEU A 101 -7.67 7.54 -4.66
N ILE A 102 -8.07 8.42 -5.59
CA ILE A 102 -7.24 8.79 -6.73
C ILE A 102 -6.66 10.18 -6.47
N TYR A 103 -5.33 10.29 -6.45
CA TYR A 103 -4.64 11.55 -6.27
C TYR A 103 -3.58 11.73 -7.36
N LYS A 104 -3.68 12.82 -8.13
CA LYS A 104 -2.75 13.13 -9.24
C LYS A 104 -2.56 11.94 -10.20
N ASN A 105 -3.67 11.30 -10.58
CA ASN A 105 -3.69 10.09 -11.41
C ASN A 105 -2.96 8.87 -10.80
N LYS A 106 -2.69 8.85 -9.49
CA LYS A 106 -2.15 7.68 -8.77
C LYS A 106 -3.23 7.07 -7.90
N LEU A 107 -3.28 5.74 -7.84
CA LEU A 107 -4.18 5.02 -6.94
C LEU A 107 -3.51 4.90 -5.57
N ILE A 108 -4.12 5.46 -4.53
CA ILE A 108 -3.67 5.28 -3.15
C ILE A 108 -4.66 4.36 -2.46
N VAL A 109 -4.18 3.31 -1.79
CA VAL A 109 -4.98 2.31 -1.11
C VAL A 109 -4.54 2.24 0.34
N LYS A 110 -5.50 2.20 1.27
CA LYS A 110 -5.26 1.81 2.66
C LYS A 110 -5.85 0.44 2.94
N THR A 111 -5.06 -0.42 3.56
CA THR A 111 -5.44 -1.80 3.90
C THR A 111 -4.71 -2.26 5.15
N TYR A 112 -4.84 -3.54 5.50
CA TYR A 112 -4.23 -4.18 6.65
C TYR A 112 -2.72 -3.93 6.76
N HIS A 113 -2.23 -3.90 7.99
CA HIS A 113 -0.80 -3.95 8.24
C HIS A 113 -0.24 -5.31 7.78
N PRO A 114 0.96 -5.39 7.20
CA PRO A 114 1.52 -6.66 6.73
C PRO A 114 1.67 -7.73 7.82
N ASP A 115 1.80 -7.32 9.08
CA ASP A 115 1.90 -8.20 10.27
C ASP A 115 0.53 -8.62 10.84
N SER A 116 -0.58 -8.20 10.20
CA SER A 116 -1.91 -8.69 10.57
C SER A 116 -2.02 -10.19 10.28
N ARG A 117 -2.61 -10.95 11.21
CA ARG A 117 -2.80 -12.41 11.09
C ARG A 117 -3.99 -12.74 10.17
N ILE A 118 -3.86 -12.35 8.90
CA ILE A 118 -4.85 -12.56 7.84
C ILE A 118 -4.33 -13.66 6.92
N SER A 119 -5.22 -14.53 6.44
CA SER A 119 -4.81 -15.59 5.52
C SER A 119 -4.35 -15.00 4.18
N LYS A 120 -3.44 -15.69 3.48
CA LYS A 120 -3.00 -15.26 2.15
C LYS A 120 -4.18 -15.17 1.18
N LYS A 121 -5.14 -16.08 1.31
CA LYS A 121 -6.34 -16.14 0.48
C LYS A 121 -7.23 -14.93 0.73
N ASP A 122 -7.48 -14.59 1.99
CA ASP A 122 -8.24 -13.39 2.33
C ASP A 122 -7.57 -12.11 1.81
N LEU A 123 -6.24 -12.01 1.91
CA LEU A 123 -5.50 -10.88 1.35
C LEU A 123 -5.64 -10.82 -0.18
N PHE A 124 -5.60 -11.97 -0.85
CA PHE A 124 -5.79 -12.04 -2.29
C PHE A 124 -7.20 -11.58 -2.68
N GLU A 125 -8.22 -12.16 -2.06
CA GLU A 125 -9.62 -11.94 -2.42
C GLU A 125 -10.13 -10.56 -2.01
N ASN A 126 -9.73 -10.05 -0.84
CA ASN A 126 -10.27 -8.81 -0.29
C ASN A 126 -9.37 -7.58 -0.54
N VAL A 127 -8.15 -7.76 -1.02
CA VAL A 127 -7.21 -6.66 -1.30
C VAL A 127 -6.68 -6.71 -2.72
N ALA A 128 -6.10 -7.82 -3.17
CA ALA A 128 -5.48 -7.87 -4.49
C ALA A 128 -6.50 -7.78 -5.64
N LEU A 129 -7.58 -8.58 -5.58
CA LEU A 129 -8.64 -8.56 -6.60
C LEU A 129 -9.34 -7.19 -6.68
N PRO A 130 -9.79 -6.57 -5.57
CA PRO A 130 -10.44 -5.26 -5.67
C PRO A 130 -9.53 -4.16 -6.21
N ILE A 131 -8.23 -4.16 -5.87
CA ILE A 131 -7.28 -3.20 -6.46
C ILE A 131 -7.20 -3.38 -7.98
N LYS A 132 -7.11 -4.63 -8.45
CA LYS A 132 -7.08 -4.95 -9.88
C LYS A 132 -8.36 -4.48 -10.59
N ASP A 133 -9.53 -4.66 -9.98
CA ASP A 133 -10.80 -4.21 -10.54
C ASP A 133 -10.89 -2.68 -10.61
N ILE A 134 -10.45 -1.98 -9.57
CA ILE A 134 -10.36 -0.51 -9.57
C ILE A 134 -9.48 -0.02 -10.74
N LEU A 135 -8.34 -0.68 -10.98
CA LEU A 135 -7.43 -0.31 -12.07
C LEU A 135 -8.01 -0.54 -13.46
N LYS A 136 -8.80 -1.60 -13.64
CA LYS A 136 -9.50 -1.88 -14.91
C LYS A 136 -10.55 -0.81 -15.21
N ASN A 137 -11.26 -0.34 -14.19
CA ASN A 137 -12.32 0.68 -14.32
C ASN A 137 -11.81 2.13 -14.39
N LYS A 138 -10.52 2.36 -14.15
CA LYS A 138 -9.88 3.68 -14.25
C LYS A 138 -9.52 4.06 -15.70
N LYS A 139 -9.51 3.09 -16.61
CA LYS A 139 -9.27 3.30 -18.05
C LYS A 139 -10.56 3.60 -18.79
#